data_AF-V9KZF6-F1
#
_entry.id   AF-V9KZF6-F1
#
_cell.length_a   1.000
_cell.length_b   1.000
_cell.length_c   1.000
_cell.angle_alpha   90.00
_cell.angle_beta   90.00
_cell.angle_gamma   90.00
#
_symmetry.space_group_name_H-M   'P 1'
#
loop_
_entity.id
_entity.type
_entity.pdbx_description
1 polymer ?
#
loop_
_entity_poly.entity_id
_entity_poly.type
_entity_poly.pdbx_seq_one_letter_code
_entity_poly.pdbx_strand_id
1 'polypeptide(L)'
;MSCPLSCPPSLPPPRREGVRHRGRERTSPVDETLFGTNDGVETEGSGLCSEEHLIKLMHKSPPNKPQESVRLITKDLIRKLIIPTEDPSGNTLIMSPNEFERIRAAAYVPTKEEREAERERVRHEKERAMDSAQERKNYMRMKELHRQQNEKLNDLEEEAKIRAQYLLEKANAMRMEQEDEVKKINKVILGTRCHAIRDAQILEKLQIRRELSEEESRLDEMMEVQRQKEVELQEAIHRQRKDNSLRGKAQIIEQMEERETQRVLEQEYKDQEAMERLRLLEELQRQDFAEMEERQRQRLVIRKEINDINEASLRRQQQLKEQDRQADQRVRDYQLQKQEREAEFEAEQSRIKREKAKEVARLRALQKRALDHKAEQDALRAKRNQEENERQWRRREREEARRKQETQELLAIARHQQISNKKHFLAVQAQREREDFN
;
A
#
# COMPACT_ATOMS: atom_id res chain seq x y z
N MET A 1 8.23 -2.38 13.65
CA MET A 1 9.46 -1.65 14.01
C MET A 1 9.16 -0.17 13.87
N SER A 2 9.16 0.50 15.01
CA SER A 2 8.68 1.87 15.20
C SER A 2 9.79 2.85 14.87
N CYS A 3 9.55 3.76 13.93
CA CYS A 3 10.42 4.92 13.72
C CYS A 3 9.73 6.19 14.25
N PRO A 4 10.43 7.03 15.02
CA PRO A 4 9.83 8.15 15.73
C PRO A 4 9.75 9.40 14.85
N LEU A 5 8.70 10.18 15.09
CA LEU A 5 8.51 11.55 14.63
C LEU A 5 9.51 12.48 15.35
N SER A 6 10.29 13.25 14.58
CA SER A 6 11.10 14.36 15.08
C SER A 6 10.49 15.69 14.63
N CYS A 7 10.15 16.52 15.62
CA CYS A 7 9.59 17.87 15.50
C CYS A 7 10.51 18.85 14.74
N PRO A 8 9.95 19.91 14.10
CA PRO A 8 10.73 21.01 13.56
C PRO A 8 11.04 22.08 14.63
N PRO A 9 12.13 22.86 14.48
CA PRO A 9 12.52 23.88 15.45
C PRO A 9 11.69 25.17 15.34
N SER A 10 11.37 25.72 16.51
CA SER A 10 10.69 26.99 16.75
C SER A 10 11.50 28.21 16.30
N LEU A 11 10.89 29.09 15.51
CA LEU A 11 11.38 30.43 15.21
C LEU A 11 11.12 31.41 16.38
N PRO A 12 11.98 32.43 16.60
CA PRO A 12 11.84 33.38 17.70
C PRO A 12 10.79 34.48 17.41
N PRO A 13 10.23 35.13 18.45
CA PRO A 13 9.16 36.12 18.29
C PRO A 13 9.65 37.48 17.77
N PRO A 14 8.79 38.29 17.13
CA PRO A 14 9.15 39.61 16.64
C PRO A 14 9.27 40.64 17.78
N ARG A 15 10.27 41.52 17.65
CA ARG A 15 10.49 42.67 18.52
C ARG A 15 9.37 43.70 18.32
N ARG A 16 8.84 44.22 19.43
CA ARG A 16 7.94 45.40 19.45
C ARG A 16 8.75 46.65 19.12
N GLU A 17 8.44 47.29 18.00
CA GLU A 17 8.94 48.63 17.70
C GLU A 17 8.13 49.67 18.48
N GLY A 18 8.83 50.47 19.27
CA GLY A 18 8.25 51.60 20.00
C GLY A 18 7.98 52.78 19.06
N VAL A 19 6.82 53.38 19.24
CA VAL A 19 6.43 54.66 18.65
C VAL A 19 7.44 55.73 19.05
N ARG A 20 8.19 56.27 18.07
CA ARG A 20 8.98 57.50 18.23
C ARG A 20 8.22 58.67 17.64
N HIS A 21 8.03 59.71 18.46
CA HIS A 21 7.45 60.98 18.06
C HIS A 21 8.28 61.66 16.96
N ARG A 22 7.54 62.21 16.00
CA ARG A 22 8.00 62.98 14.84
C ARG A 22 8.65 64.29 15.31
N GLY A 23 9.97 64.41 15.14
CA GLY A 23 10.69 65.67 15.26
C GLY A 23 10.30 66.61 14.13
N ARG A 24 9.93 67.84 14.46
CA ARG A 24 9.61 68.91 13.52
C ARG A 24 10.91 69.60 13.12
N GLU A 25 11.19 69.61 11.83
CA GLU A 25 12.32 70.31 11.22
C GLU A 25 12.27 71.81 11.51
N ARG A 26 13.43 72.37 11.83
CA ARG A 26 13.71 73.80 11.76
C ARG A 26 14.43 74.02 10.43
N THR A 27 13.77 74.65 9.47
CA THR A 27 14.32 75.59 8.47
C THR A 27 13.24 75.88 7.44
N SER A 28 12.67 77.10 7.47
CA SER A 28 12.02 77.68 6.30
C SER A 28 13.03 78.59 5.61
N PRO A 29 13.11 78.62 4.28
CA PRO A 29 13.80 79.68 3.57
C PRO A 29 12.86 80.89 3.47
N VAL A 30 13.41 82.11 3.51
CA VAL A 30 13.09 83.24 2.62
C VAL A 30 13.75 84.53 3.15
N ASP A 31 14.60 85.06 2.27
CA ASP A 31 15.08 86.43 2.01
C ASP A 31 15.51 87.38 3.13
N GLU A 32 16.83 87.50 3.26
CA GLU A 32 17.54 88.67 3.77
C GLU A 32 17.91 89.60 2.59
N THR A 33 17.08 90.61 2.30
CA THR A 33 17.49 91.88 1.65
C THR A 33 16.34 92.90 1.69
N LEU A 34 15.98 93.38 2.89
CA LEU A 34 15.16 94.59 3.01
C LEU A 34 15.47 95.27 4.35
N PHE A 35 16.13 96.45 4.26
CA PHE A 35 16.50 97.39 5.33
C PHE A 35 17.69 96.90 6.21
N GLY A 36 18.94 97.34 6.04
CA GLY A 36 19.41 98.71 5.83
C GLY A 36 20.24 99.10 7.06
N THR A 37 21.55 98.85 7.00
CA THR A 37 22.56 99.35 7.94
C THR A 37 22.60 100.87 7.93
N ASN A 38 22.84 101.51 9.08
CA ASN A 38 23.65 102.72 9.10
C ASN A 38 24.36 102.94 10.42
N ASP A 39 25.64 103.21 10.26
CA ASP A 39 26.63 103.60 11.24
C ASP A 39 26.28 104.93 11.89
N GLY A 40 26.70 105.08 13.15
CA GLY A 40 26.95 106.39 13.71
C GLY A 40 28.32 106.89 13.25
N VAL A 41 28.47 108.20 13.10
CA VAL A 41 29.60 109.03 13.55
C VAL A 41 29.40 110.50 13.09
N GLU A 42 29.78 111.41 13.99
CA GLU A 42 30.15 112.84 13.83
C GLU A 42 29.12 114.00 13.91
N THR A 43 29.15 114.64 15.10
CA THR A 43 29.38 116.08 15.40
C THR A 43 28.97 117.18 14.44
N GLU A 44 28.21 118.17 14.95
CA GLU A 44 28.48 119.61 15.17
C GLU A 44 27.17 120.18 15.81
N GLY A 45 27.07 121.14 16.72
CA GLY A 45 27.83 122.36 16.98
C GLY A 45 26.82 123.49 17.30
N SER A 46 26.88 124.01 18.54
CA SER A 46 26.63 125.41 18.96
C SER A 46 25.21 126.05 19.03
N GLY A 47 24.97 126.79 20.14
CA GLY A 47 24.08 127.97 20.20
C GLY A 47 22.96 127.93 21.26
N LEU A 48 23.23 128.15 22.57
CA LEU A 48 23.08 129.43 23.33
C LEU A 48 21.64 130.02 23.30
N CYS A 49 21.00 130.52 24.35
CA CYS A 49 21.32 130.79 25.75
C CYS A 49 19.99 131.12 26.47
N SER A 50 19.81 130.72 27.72
CA SER A 50 18.81 131.29 28.64
C SER A 50 19.48 132.40 29.46
N GLU A 51 18.86 133.58 29.44
CA GLU A 51 19.37 134.85 29.94
C GLU A 51 18.76 135.14 31.32
N GLU A 52 19.60 135.24 32.35
CA GLU A 52 19.27 135.90 33.62
C GLU A 52 20.39 136.89 33.96
N HIS A 53 19.98 138.15 34.17
CA HIS A 53 20.55 139.24 34.98
C HIS A 53 20.65 140.58 34.23
N LEU A 54 19.64 141.40 34.47
CA LEU A 54 19.62 142.84 34.23
C LEU A 54 20.22 143.54 35.48
N ILE A 55 21.06 144.57 35.31
CA ILE A 55 20.97 145.90 35.98
C ILE A 55 22.24 146.78 35.77
N LYS A 56 21.96 148.03 35.34
CA LYS A 56 22.73 149.29 35.44
C LYS A 56 24.05 149.46 34.68
N LEU A 57 24.00 150.33 33.66
CA LEU A 57 25.04 151.35 33.46
C LEU A 57 24.46 152.67 32.95
N MET A 58 24.97 153.76 33.53
CA MET A 58 24.57 155.15 33.31
C MET A 58 25.31 155.80 32.13
N HIS A 59 24.61 156.73 31.47
CA HIS A 59 25.02 157.94 30.74
C HIS A 59 26.47 158.10 30.25
N LYS A 60 26.61 158.46 28.97
CA LYS A 60 27.63 159.40 28.44
C LYS A 60 27.15 160.03 27.12
N SER A 61 27.28 161.36 27.00
CA SER A 61 27.11 162.15 25.76
C SER A 61 28.47 162.78 25.36
N PRO A 62 28.69 163.19 24.08
CA PRO A 62 30.01 163.63 23.56
C PRO A 62 30.11 165.19 23.43
N PRO A 63 31.09 165.83 22.71
CA PRO A 63 32.11 166.74 23.29
C PRO A 63 32.06 168.24 22.84
N ASN A 64 32.98 169.06 23.40
CA ASN A 64 33.25 170.52 23.31
C ASN A 64 33.19 171.23 21.92
N LYS A 65 32.85 172.55 21.91
CA LYS A 65 33.17 173.52 20.82
C LYS A 65 33.73 174.89 21.32
N PRO A 66 34.69 175.52 20.58
CA PRO A 66 35.40 176.78 20.91
C PRO A 66 34.77 178.09 20.36
N GLN A 67 35.26 179.26 20.86
CA GLN A 67 34.81 180.65 20.58
C GLN A 67 35.05 181.16 19.14
N GLU A 68 34.15 182.04 18.65
CA GLU A 68 34.17 182.66 17.31
C GLU A 68 34.86 184.05 17.29
N SER A 69 35.46 184.44 16.16
CA SER A 69 36.06 185.78 15.93
C SER A 69 35.61 186.37 14.60
N VAL A 70 35.26 187.67 14.58
CA VAL A 70 34.77 188.38 13.38
C VAL A 70 35.78 189.46 12.97
N ARG A 71 36.04 189.60 11.66
CA ARG A 71 36.95 190.59 11.07
C ARG A 71 36.14 191.76 10.49
N LEU A 72 36.41 192.99 10.95
CA LEU A 72 35.80 194.23 10.42
C LEU A 72 36.81 195.01 9.58
N ILE A 73 36.39 195.53 8.42
CA ILE A 73 37.22 196.24 7.44
C ILE A 73 36.54 197.58 7.04
N THR A 74 37.09 198.73 7.46
CA THR A 74 36.94 200.10 6.85
C THR A 74 37.77 201.16 7.62
N LYS A 75 38.04 202.38 7.11
CA LYS A 75 38.90 202.71 5.95
C LYS A 75 40.37 202.94 6.35
N ASP A 76 40.69 203.01 7.64
CA ASP A 76 42.08 203.21 8.10
C ASP A 76 42.58 202.21 9.17
N LEU A 77 41.80 201.20 9.61
CA LEU A 77 42.32 200.12 10.48
C LEU A 77 41.53 198.81 10.31
N ILE A 78 42.23 197.66 10.23
CA ILE A 78 41.64 196.31 10.34
C ILE A 78 41.89 195.81 11.77
N ARG A 79 40.84 195.64 12.57
CA ARG A 79 40.92 195.11 13.95
C ARG A 79 40.31 193.71 14.02
N LYS A 80 41.03 192.77 14.63
CA LYS A 80 40.44 191.51 15.13
C LYS A 80 39.83 191.80 16.50
N LEU A 81 38.50 191.81 16.57
CA LEU A 81 37.77 191.93 17.83
C LEU A 81 37.51 190.51 18.36
N ILE A 82 37.99 190.23 19.57
CA ILE A 82 37.54 189.08 20.37
C ILE A 82 36.24 189.53 21.03
N ILE A 83 35.13 188.85 20.78
CA ILE A 83 33.86 189.12 21.46
C ILE A 83 33.95 188.46 22.85
N PRO A 84 33.92 189.22 23.96
CA PRO A 84 33.83 188.63 25.29
C PRO A 84 32.49 187.88 25.42
N THR A 85 32.52 186.59 25.75
CA THR A 85 31.32 185.78 26.06
C THR A 85 30.69 186.10 27.41
N GLU A 86 31.16 187.14 28.09
CA GLU A 86 30.55 187.60 29.32
C GLU A 86 30.14 189.06 29.13
N ASP A 87 28.82 189.26 28.94
CA ASP A 87 28.23 190.58 29.04
C ASP A 87 28.15 191.00 30.52
N PRO A 88 28.68 192.19 30.87
CA PRO A 88 28.93 192.64 32.24
C PRO A 88 27.70 193.24 32.94
N SER A 89 26.51 192.64 32.79
CA SER A 89 25.27 193.11 33.43
C SER A 89 24.52 192.08 34.28
N GLY A 90 25.03 190.85 34.38
CA GLY A 90 24.72 189.91 35.46
C GLY A 90 23.25 189.48 35.65
N ASN A 91 22.38 189.64 34.64
CA ASN A 91 20.94 189.31 34.78
C ASN A 91 20.28 188.73 33.50
N THR A 92 20.87 187.71 32.86
CA THR A 92 20.19 186.92 31.80
C THR A 92 20.59 185.44 31.85
N LEU A 93 19.60 184.54 32.02
CA LEU A 93 19.77 183.08 32.11
C LEU A 93 19.51 182.44 30.73
N ILE A 94 20.52 181.81 30.11
CA ILE A 94 20.37 181.08 28.84
C ILE A 94 20.11 179.59 29.14
N MET A 95 18.95 179.06 28.74
CA MET A 95 18.55 177.65 28.94
C MET A 95 18.58 176.83 27.64
N SER A 96 18.82 175.50 27.72
CA SER A 96 18.82 174.59 26.56
C SER A 96 17.40 174.12 26.15
N PRO A 97 17.12 173.80 24.86
CA PRO A 97 15.77 173.48 24.38
C PRO A 97 15.13 172.28 25.10
N ASN A 98 15.90 171.22 25.37
CA ASN A 98 15.38 170.05 26.08
C ASN A 98 15.06 170.37 27.55
N GLU A 99 15.82 171.27 28.18
CA GLU A 99 15.51 171.71 29.54
C GLU A 99 14.35 172.70 29.56
N PHE A 100 14.21 173.53 28.53
CA PHE A 100 13.04 174.37 28.35
C PHE A 100 11.77 173.53 28.11
N GLU A 101 11.81 172.50 27.26
CA GLU A 101 10.68 171.60 27.02
C GLU A 101 10.38 170.72 28.22
N ARG A 102 11.41 170.23 28.93
CA ARG A 102 11.23 169.45 30.17
C ARG A 102 10.65 170.32 31.29
N ILE A 103 11.10 171.58 31.45
CA ILE A 103 10.48 172.53 32.39
C ILE A 103 9.10 172.95 31.89
N ARG A 104 8.87 173.12 30.59
CA ARG A 104 7.56 173.43 30.02
C ARG A 104 6.56 172.29 30.21
N ALA A 105 6.97 171.03 30.05
CA ALA A 105 6.16 169.85 30.31
C ALA A 105 5.98 169.56 31.80
N ALA A 106 6.98 169.87 32.65
CA ALA A 106 6.86 169.76 34.11
C ALA A 106 6.05 170.90 34.74
N ALA A 107 6.08 172.09 34.13
CA ALA A 107 5.26 173.25 34.52
C ALA A 107 3.85 173.19 33.91
N TYR A 108 3.67 172.47 32.79
CA TYR A 108 2.36 172.12 32.27
C TYR A 108 1.72 171.11 33.22
N VAL A 109 0.97 171.61 34.19
CA VAL A 109 0.12 170.80 35.07
C VAL A 109 -1.06 170.35 34.23
N PRO A 110 -1.14 169.07 33.81
CA PRO A 110 -2.24 168.60 32.99
C PRO A 110 -3.53 168.74 33.81
N THR A 111 -4.60 169.16 33.16
CA THR A 111 -5.94 169.16 33.77
C THR A 111 -6.33 167.73 34.15
N LYS A 112 -7.22 167.56 35.14
CA LYS A 112 -7.66 166.22 35.60
C LYS A 112 -8.14 165.34 34.43
N GLU A 113 -8.82 165.95 33.47
CA GLU A 113 -9.37 165.32 32.28
C GLU A 113 -8.30 164.76 31.34
N GLU A 114 -7.21 165.50 31.06
CA GLU A 114 -6.12 165.00 30.20
C GLU A 114 -5.35 163.84 30.84
N ARG A 115 -5.20 163.88 32.17
CA ARG A 115 -4.56 162.81 32.94
C ARG A 115 -5.45 161.57 33.07
N GLU A 116 -6.76 161.72 32.96
CA GLU A 116 -7.72 160.62 32.88
C GLU A 116 -7.76 160.03 31.47
N ALA A 117 -7.79 160.87 30.42
CA ALA A 117 -7.73 160.43 29.02
C ALA A 117 -6.46 159.63 28.70
N GLU A 118 -5.28 160.05 29.20
CA GLU A 118 -4.04 159.28 29.03
C GLU A 118 -4.07 157.96 29.80
N ARG A 119 -4.66 157.95 31.01
CA ARG A 119 -4.86 156.71 31.78
C ARG A 119 -5.82 155.76 31.09
N GLU A 120 -6.87 156.28 30.46
CA GLU A 120 -7.82 155.50 29.66
C GLU A 120 -7.17 154.95 28.39
N ARG A 121 -6.33 155.73 27.69
CA ARG A 121 -5.55 155.25 26.55
C ARG A 121 -4.61 154.10 26.91
N VAL A 122 -3.83 154.25 27.98
CA VAL A 122 -2.94 153.19 28.47
C VAL A 122 -3.74 151.97 28.94
N ARG A 123 -4.91 152.16 29.56
CA ARG A 123 -5.82 151.05 29.92
C ARG A 123 -6.34 150.33 28.68
N HIS A 124 -6.81 151.07 27.68
CA HIS A 124 -7.37 150.51 26.45
C HIS A 124 -6.29 149.78 25.63
N GLU A 125 -5.04 150.26 25.62
CA GLU A 125 -3.91 149.55 25.02
C GLU A 125 -3.57 148.26 25.78
N LYS A 126 -3.57 148.31 27.11
CA LYS A 126 -3.40 147.10 27.95
C LYS A 126 -4.52 146.10 27.75
N GLU A 127 -5.77 146.55 27.65
CA GLU A 127 -6.94 145.72 27.43
C GLU A 127 -6.88 145.05 26.04
N ARG A 128 -6.57 145.80 24.98
CA ARG A 128 -6.32 145.22 23.64
C ARG A 128 -5.17 144.20 23.65
N ALA A 129 -4.10 144.47 24.40
CA ALA A 129 -3.00 143.52 24.55
C ALA A 129 -3.44 142.24 25.29
N MET A 130 -4.25 142.37 26.34
CA MET A 130 -4.82 141.26 27.11
C MET A 130 -5.82 140.44 26.28
N ASP A 131 -6.70 141.08 25.52
CA ASP A 131 -7.66 140.43 24.64
C ASP A 131 -6.95 139.63 23.54
N SER A 132 -5.93 140.23 22.89
CA SER A 132 -5.11 139.52 21.91
C SER A 132 -4.39 138.30 22.52
N ALA A 133 -3.99 138.38 23.79
CA ALA A 133 -3.37 137.26 24.50
C ALA A 133 -4.39 136.18 24.86
N GLN A 134 -5.62 136.57 25.21
CA GLN A 134 -6.72 135.66 25.51
C GLN A 134 -7.22 134.93 24.26
N GLU A 135 -7.31 135.61 23.11
CA GLU A 135 -7.63 134.99 21.82
C GLU A 135 -6.58 133.94 21.43
N ARG A 136 -5.29 134.27 21.57
CA ARG A 136 -4.19 133.31 21.38
C ARG A 136 -4.31 132.11 22.33
N LYS A 137 -4.62 132.36 23.61
CA LYS A 137 -4.82 131.29 24.61
C LYS A 137 -6.00 130.38 24.26
N ASN A 138 -7.12 130.96 23.84
CA ASN A 138 -8.31 130.22 23.43
C ASN A 138 -8.08 129.41 22.15
N TYR A 139 -7.39 129.99 21.16
CA TYR A 139 -7.00 129.29 19.94
C TYR A 139 -6.10 128.09 20.23
N MET A 140 -5.10 128.27 21.11
CA MET A 140 -4.23 127.18 21.55
C MET A 140 -5.00 126.10 22.31
N ARG A 141 -5.97 126.46 23.16
CA ARG A 141 -6.85 125.50 23.84
C ARG A 141 -7.71 124.69 22.86
N MET A 142 -8.24 125.33 21.82
CA MET A 142 -9.02 124.62 20.79
C MET A 142 -8.14 123.66 19.97
N LYS A 143 -6.91 124.07 19.63
CA LYS A 143 -5.93 123.17 18.98
C LYS A 143 -5.52 122.01 19.88
N GLU A 144 -5.40 122.23 21.18
CA GLU A 144 -5.10 121.18 22.16
C GLU A 144 -6.23 120.13 22.22
N LEU A 145 -7.48 120.57 22.26
CA LEU A 145 -8.67 119.69 22.19
C LEU A 145 -8.70 118.87 20.89
N HIS A 146 -8.41 119.50 19.76
CA HIS A 146 -8.33 118.82 18.47
C HIS A 146 -7.13 117.84 18.40
N ARG A 147 -6.02 118.14 19.09
CA ARG A 147 -4.89 117.21 19.21
C ARG A 147 -5.27 115.99 20.05
N GLN A 148 -5.97 116.17 21.17
CA GLN A 148 -6.42 115.09 22.04
C GLN A 148 -7.44 114.16 21.35
N GLN A 149 -8.34 114.72 20.53
CA GLN A 149 -9.31 113.90 19.78
C GLN A 149 -8.69 113.11 18.62
N ASN A 150 -7.63 113.65 18.02
CA ASN A 150 -6.90 113.01 16.91
C ASN A 150 -5.61 112.33 17.37
N GLU A 151 -5.42 112.19 18.67
CA GLU A 151 -4.32 111.43 19.23
C GLU A 151 -4.52 109.97 18.80
N LYS A 152 -3.50 109.41 18.14
CA LYS A 152 -3.55 108.00 17.71
C LYS A 152 -3.67 107.15 18.98
N LEU A 153 -4.52 106.13 18.91
CA LEU A 153 -4.63 105.20 20.02
C LEU A 153 -3.27 104.55 20.27
N ASN A 154 -2.99 104.34 21.55
CA ASN A 154 -1.77 103.67 21.96
C ASN A 154 -1.77 102.22 21.44
N ASP A 155 -0.61 101.61 21.17
CA ASP A 155 -0.52 100.24 20.65
C ASP A 155 -1.30 99.24 21.53
N LEU A 156 -1.29 99.47 22.85
CA LEU A 156 -2.06 98.70 23.83
C LEU A 156 -3.58 98.85 23.66
N GLU A 157 -4.04 100.03 23.27
CA GLU A 157 -5.46 100.30 23.01
C GLU A 157 -5.91 99.76 21.65
N GLU A 158 -5.02 99.76 20.65
CA GLU A 158 -5.26 99.10 19.37
C GLU A 158 -5.36 97.58 19.54
N GLU A 159 -4.44 96.97 20.30
CA GLU A 159 -4.54 95.56 20.66
C GLU A 159 -5.83 95.26 21.46
N ALA A 160 -6.21 96.14 22.40
CA ALA A 160 -7.45 95.99 23.14
C ALA A 160 -8.68 96.05 22.21
N LYS A 161 -8.67 96.93 21.20
CA LYS A 161 -9.70 96.99 20.16
C LYS A 161 -9.75 95.72 19.32
N ILE A 162 -8.61 95.19 18.87
CA ILE A 162 -8.55 93.94 18.08
C ILE A 162 -9.10 92.78 18.92
N ARG A 163 -8.69 92.66 20.19
CA ARG A 163 -9.20 91.63 21.10
C ARG A 163 -10.71 91.80 21.33
N ALA A 164 -11.18 93.02 21.53
CA ALA A 164 -12.61 93.29 21.70
C ALA A 164 -13.41 92.97 20.43
N GLN A 165 -12.89 93.30 19.25
CA GLN A 165 -13.48 92.96 17.96
C GLN A 165 -13.52 91.46 17.74
N TYR A 166 -12.41 90.75 17.97
CA TYR A 166 -12.37 89.29 17.90
C TYR A 166 -13.36 88.63 18.86
N LEU A 167 -13.49 89.14 20.08
CA LEU A 167 -14.48 88.66 21.04
C LEU A 167 -15.91 88.91 20.57
N LEU A 168 -16.18 90.09 19.99
CA LEU A 168 -17.48 90.43 19.43
C LEU A 168 -17.82 89.57 18.21
N GLU A 169 -16.86 89.36 17.30
CA GLU A 169 -17.00 88.49 16.14
C GLU A 169 -17.22 87.04 16.55
N LYS A 170 -16.46 86.55 17.53
CA LYS A 170 -16.64 85.20 18.09
C LYS A 170 -18.00 85.06 18.75
N ALA A 171 -18.45 86.06 19.51
CA ALA A 171 -19.79 86.08 20.10
C ALA A 171 -20.89 86.07 19.03
N ASN A 172 -20.73 86.88 17.98
CA ASN A 172 -21.63 86.90 16.83
C ASN A 172 -21.66 85.55 16.10
N ALA A 173 -20.50 84.93 15.86
CA ALA A 173 -20.40 83.61 15.23
C ALA A 173 -21.10 82.53 16.07
N MET A 174 -20.85 82.49 17.39
CA MET A 174 -21.56 81.58 18.29
C MET A 174 -23.08 81.82 18.26
N ARG A 175 -23.53 83.07 18.13
CA ARG A 175 -24.95 83.41 17.99
C ARG A 175 -25.53 82.89 16.68
N MET A 176 -24.83 83.09 15.56
CA MET A 176 -25.22 82.58 14.24
C MET A 176 -25.27 81.04 14.23
N GLU A 177 -24.31 80.36 14.85
CA GLU A 177 -24.32 78.89 14.96
C GLU A 177 -25.52 78.36 15.75
N GLN A 178 -26.07 79.16 16.67
CA GLN A 178 -27.26 78.80 17.41
C GLN A 178 -28.55 78.93 16.59
N GLU A 179 -28.54 79.66 15.48
CA GLU A 179 -29.69 79.78 14.58
C GLU A 179 -30.06 78.42 14.00
N ASP A 180 -31.36 78.11 13.97
CA ASP A 180 -31.85 76.78 13.57
C ASP A 180 -31.54 76.44 12.11
N GLU A 181 -31.47 77.44 11.24
CA GLU A 181 -31.09 77.28 9.83
C GLU A 181 -29.63 76.84 9.71
N VAL A 182 -28.73 77.48 10.46
CA VAL A 182 -27.31 77.11 10.50
C VAL A 182 -27.13 75.71 11.08
N LYS A 183 -27.89 75.34 12.11
CA LYS A 183 -27.90 73.95 12.63
C LYS A 183 -28.38 72.93 11.59
N LYS A 184 -29.42 73.25 10.82
CA LYS A 184 -29.91 72.39 9.72
C LYS A 184 -28.84 72.24 8.63
N ILE A 185 -28.18 73.32 8.23
CA ILE A 185 -27.09 73.29 7.26
C ILE A 185 -25.92 72.46 7.80
N ASN A 186 -25.51 72.65 9.06
CA ASN A 186 -24.46 71.86 9.70
C ASN A 186 -24.79 70.36 9.74
N LYS A 187 -26.07 70.01 9.95
CA LYS A 187 -26.53 68.61 9.86
C LYS A 187 -26.39 68.05 8.45
N VAL A 188 -26.71 68.82 7.42
CA VAL A 188 -26.52 68.43 6.01
C VAL A 188 -25.04 68.29 5.68
N ILE A 189 -24.19 69.23 6.09
CA ILE A 189 -22.74 69.18 5.89
C ILE A 189 -22.13 67.95 6.57
N LEU A 190 -22.58 67.62 7.79
CA LEU A 190 -22.13 66.41 8.46
C LEU A 190 -22.59 65.16 7.70
N GLY A 191 -23.84 65.15 7.23
CA GLY A 191 -24.37 64.08 6.39
C GLY A 191 -23.56 63.87 5.11
N THR A 192 -23.20 64.94 4.39
CA THR A 192 -22.39 64.85 3.16
C THR A 192 -20.98 64.35 3.45
N ARG A 193 -20.36 64.79 4.55
CA ARG A 193 -19.06 64.24 5.01
C ARG A 193 -19.15 62.74 5.30
N CYS A 194 -20.20 62.30 6.00
CA CYS A 194 -20.41 60.88 6.26
C CYS A 194 -20.63 60.07 4.97
N HIS A 195 -21.37 60.61 4.00
CA HIS A 195 -21.54 59.97 2.69
C HIS A 195 -20.22 59.86 1.93
N ALA A 196 -19.43 60.93 1.86
CA ALA A 196 -18.12 60.90 1.21
C ALA A 196 -17.18 59.84 1.82
N ILE A 197 -17.15 59.72 3.15
CA ILE A 197 -16.37 58.68 3.84
C ILE A 197 -16.91 57.29 3.52
N ARG A 198 -18.24 57.10 3.53
CA ARG A 198 -18.87 55.83 3.19
C ARG A 198 -18.56 55.41 1.76
N ASP A 199 -18.63 56.34 0.81
CA ASP A 199 -18.37 56.07 -0.61
C ASP A 199 -16.90 55.66 -0.81
N ALA A 200 -15.97 56.34 -0.14
CA ALA A 200 -14.56 55.94 -0.10
C ALA A 200 -14.38 54.52 0.46
N GLN A 201 -15.03 54.20 1.59
CA GLN A 201 -14.99 52.86 2.20
C GLN A 201 -15.59 51.77 1.28
N ILE A 202 -16.65 52.09 0.53
CA ILE A 202 -17.24 51.16 -0.43
C ILE A 202 -16.25 50.88 -1.56
N LEU A 203 -15.58 51.91 -2.09
CA LEU A 203 -14.56 51.74 -3.13
C LEU A 203 -13.37 50.93 -2.62
N GLU A 204 -12.86 51.22 -1.42
CA GLU A 204 -11.80 50.44 -0.77
C GLU A 204 -12.21 48.97 -0.62
N LYS A 205 -13.43 48.70 -0.13
CA LYS A 205 -13.93 47.34 0.03
C LYS A 205 -14.05 46.61 -1.30
N LEU A 206 -14.48 47.28 -2.37
CA LEU A 206 -14.54 46.71 -3.71
C LEU A 206 -13.14 46.42 -4.26
N GLN A 207 -12.16 47.28 -3.99
CA GLN A 207 -10.78 47.05 -4.37
C GLN A 207 -10.19 45.84 -3.62
N ILE A 208 -10.34 45.78 -2.30
CA ILE A 208 -9.88 44.64 -1.48
C ILE A 208 -10.50 43.33 -1.99
N ARG A 209 -11.79 43.33 -2.32
CA ARG A 209 -12.45 42.13 -2.89
C ARG A 209 -11.86 41.70 -4.23
N ARG A 210 -11.52 42.65 -5.11
CA ARG A 210 -10.89 42.34 -6.40
C ARG A 210 -9.51 41.75 -6.20
N GLU A 211 -8.67 42.41 -5.39
CA GLU A 211 -7.33 41.91 -5.06
C GLU A 211 -7.38 40.52 -4.42
N LEU A 212 -8.34 40.28 -3.52
CA LEU A 212 -8.54 38.96 -2.91
C LEU A 212 -8.94 37.90 -3.95
N SER A 213 -9.86 38.22 -4.87
CA SER A 213 -10.26 37.29 -5.93
C SER A 213 -9.13 36.98 -6.93
N GLU A 214 -8.26 37.96 -7.19
CA GLU A 214 -7.09 37.79 -8.05
C GLU A 214 -6.05 36.88 -7.38
N GLU A 215 -5.78 37.07 -6.09
CA GLU A 215 -4.87 36.19 -5.34
C GLU A 215 -5.46 34.78 -5.15
N GLU A 216 -6.77 34.64 -4.92
CA GLU A 216 -7.44 33.32 -4.92
C GLU A 216 -7.27 32.62 -6.27
N SER A 217 -7.51 33.32 -7.38
CA SER A 217 -7.32 32.76 -8.73
C SER A 217 -5.87 32.34 -8.98
N ARG A 218 -4.91 33.15 -8.54
CA ARG A 218 -3.47 32.85 -8.64
C ARG A 218 -3.09 31.61 -7.81
N LEU A 219 -3.65 31.45 -6.62
CA LEU A 219 -3.43 30.28 -5.77
C LEU A 219 -4.04 29.03 -6.41
N ASP A 220 -5.24 29.12 -6.97
CA ASP A 220 -5.89 28.02 -7.68
C ASP A 220 -5.05 27.56 -8.90
N GLU A 221 -4.51 28.51 -9.68
CA GLU A 221 -3.57 28.19 -10.77
C GLU A 221 -2.31 27.49 -10.26
N MET A 222 -1.72 27.97 -9.16
CA MET A 222 -0.56 27.33 -8.55
C MET A 222 -0.86 25.90 -8.09
N MET A 223 -2.03 25.69 -7.50
CA MET A 223 -2.50 24.38 -7.04
C MET A 223 -2.76 23.43 -8.20
N GLU A 224 -3.37 23.89 -9.30
CA GLU A 224 -3.55 23.08 -10.52
C GLU A 224 -2.21 22.69 -11.14
N VAL A 225 -1.24 23.60 -11.21
CA VAL A 225 0.11 23.28 -11.70
C VAL A 225 0.78 22.22 -10.80
N GLN A 226 0.63 22.31 -9.49
CA GLN A 226 1.15 21.29 -8.57
C GLN A 226 0.45 19.94 -8.78
N ARG A 227 -0.88 19.94 -8.89
CA ARG A 227 -1.68 18.74 -9.18
C ARG A 227 -1.25 18.08 -10.48
N GLN A 228 -1.02 18.86 -11.55
CA GLN A 228 -0.53 18.35 -12.84
C GLN A 228 0.84 17.70 -12.69
N LYS A 229 1.79 18.34 -12.00
CA LYS A 229 3.11 17.76 -11.74
C LYS A 229 3.05 16.45 -10.94
N GLU A 230 2.15 16.36 -9.97
CA GLU A 230 1.93 15.12 -9.22
C GLU A 230 1.39 14.01 -10.11
N VAL A 231 0.44 14.31 -10.98
CA VAL A 231 -0.10 13.36 -11.97
C VAL A 231 1.01 12.91 -12.92
N GLU A 232 1.82 13.82 -13.46
CA GLU A 232 2.95 13.49 -14.34
C GLU A 232 3.97 12.58 -13.64
N LEU A 233 4.29 12.87 -12.37
CA LEU A 233 5.19 12.04 -11.57
C LEU A 233 4.62 10.64 -11.35
N GLN A 234 3.33 10.54 -11.00
CA GLN A 234 2.65 9.26 -10.85
C GLN A 234 2.65 8.48 -12.16
N GLU A 235 2.32 9.12 -13.28
CA GLU A 235 2.40 8.50 -14.60
C GLU A 235 3.79 7.99 -14.93
N ALA A 236 4.85 8.77 -14.64
CA ALA A 236 6.22 8.35 -14.83
C ALA A 236 6.56 7.09 -14.01
N ILE A 237 6.14 7.04 -12.74
CA ILE A 237 6.30 5.86 -11.87
C ILE A 237 5.53 4.66 -12.46
N HIS A 238 4.30 4.87 -12.95
CA HIS A 238 3.50 3.82 -13.58
C HIS A 238 4.16 3.29 -14.86
N ARG A 239 4.72 4.17 -15.71
CA ARG A 239 5.48 3.78 -16.91
C ARG A 239 6.69 2.93 -16.53
N GLN A 240 7.49 3.37 -15.55
CA GLN A 240 8.64 2.59 -15.08
C GLN A 240 8.23 1.21 -14.53
N ARG A 241 7.14 1.12 -13.76
CA ARG A 241 6.60 -0.16 -13.28
C ARG A 241 6.17 -1.07 -14.42
N LYS A 242 5.53 -0.51 -15.46
CA LYS A 242 5.13 -1.25 -16.65
C LYS A 242 6.35 -1.77 -17.41
N ASP A 243 7.37 -0.94 -17.60
CA ASP A 243 8.61 -1.33 -18.28
C ASP A 243 9.35 -2.43 -17.51
N ASN A 244 9.45 -2.30 -16.19
CA ASN A 244 10.03 -3.35 -15.34
C ASN A 244 9.23 -4.66 -15.42
N SER A 245 7.89 -4.58 -15.46
CA SER A 245 7.04 -5.76 -15.67
C SER A 245 7.27 -6.40 -17.04
N LEU A 246 7.42 -5.59 -18.11
CA LEU A 246 7.73 -6.08 -19.45
C LEU A 246 9.11 -6.75 -19.50
N ARG A 247 10.14 -6.16 -18.87
CA ARG A 247 11.48 -6.76 -18.74
C ARG A 247 11.42 -8.08 -17.98
N GLY A 248 10.70 -8.13 -16.87
CA GLY A 248 10.50 -9.37 -16.10
C GLY A 248 9.77 -10.44 -16.91
N LYS A 249 8.75 -10.08 -17.69
CA LYS A 249 8.07 -11.00 -18.61
C LYS A 249 9.01 -11.53 -19.69
N ALA A 250 9.83 -10.66 -20.30
CA ALA A 250 10.80 -11.07 -21.32
C ALA A 250 11.81 -12.07 -20.76
N GLN A 251 12.35 -11.84 -19.55
CA GLN A 251 13.25 -12.78 -18.89
C GLN A 251 12.59 -14.14 -18.60
N ILE A 252 11.32 -14.16 -18.21
CA ILE A 252 10.60 -15.43 -17.99
C ILE A 252 10.40 -16.18 -19.32
N ILE A 253 10.11 -15.47 -20.41
CA ILE A 253 10.01 -16.08 -21.75
C ILE A 253 11.34 -16.69 -22.15
N GLU A 254 12.45 -15.96 -22.01
CA GLU A 254 13.80 -16.45 -22.26
C GLU A 254 14.11 -17.70 -21.43
N GLN A 255 13.78 -17.71 -20.13
CA GLN A 255 13.93 -18.90 -19.28
C GLN A 255 13.07 -20.09 -19.72
N MET A 256 11.87 -19.85 -20.27
CA MET A 256 11.04 -20.92 -20.80
C MET A 256 11.66 -21.52 -22.07
N GLU A 257 12.16 -20.67 -22.98
CA GLU A 257 12.85 -21.11 -24.19
C GLU A 257 14.13 -21.90 -23.86
N GLU A 258 14.93 -21.44 -22.89
CA GLU A 258 16.09 -22.18 -22.39
C GLU A 258 15.71 -23.55 -21.81
N ARG A 259 14.61 -23.65 -21.07
CA ARG A 259 14.14 -24.94 -20.53
C ARG A 259 13.61 -25.86 -21.61
N GLU A 260 12.93 -25.31 -22.61
CA GLU A 260 12.43 -26.09 -23.75
C GLU A 260 13.60 -26.63 -24.57
N THR A 261 14.59 -25.81 -24.88
CA THR A 261 15.81 -26.27 -25.58
C THR A 261 16.55 -27.35 -24.77
N GLN A 262 16.69 -27.20 -23.45
CA GLN A 262 17.26 -28.24 -22.59
C GLN A 262 16.47 -29.55 -22.65
N ARG A 263 15.13 -29.49 -22.59
CA ARG A 263 14.28 -30.69 -22.72
C ARG A 263 14.46 -31.39 -24.06
N VAL A 264 14.56 -30.63 -25.15
CA VAL A 264 14.81 -31.19 -26.48
C VAL A 264 16.16 -31.88 -26.52
N LEU A 265 17.23 -31.24 -26.02
CA LEU A 265 18.55 -31.85 -25.93
C LEU A 265 18.55 -33.14 -25.10
N GLU A 266 17.89 -33.15 -23.94
CA GLU A 266 17.74 -34.35 -23.11
C GLU A 266 16.99 -35.49 -23.83
N GLN A 267 15.98 -35.16 -24.64
CA GLN A 267 15.28 -36.14 -25.47
C GLN A 267 16.22 -36.71 -26.54
N GLU A 268 16.99 -35.85 -27.22
CA GLU A 268 17.97 -36.29 -28.21
C GLU A 268 19.03 -37.22 -27.59
N TYR A 269 19.52 -36.92 -26.38
CA TYR A 269 20.43 -37.82 -25.66
C TYR A 269 19.80 -39.18 -25.36
N LYS A 270 18.55 -39.21 -24.88
CA LYS A 270 17.84 -40.47 -24.60
C LYS A 270 17.60 -41.28 -25.88
N ASP A 271 17.31 -40.61 -27.00
CA ASP A 271 17.14 -41.27 -28.29
C ASP A 271 18.45 -41.87 -28.78
N GLN A 272 19.59 -41.18 -28.58
CA GLN A 272 20.92 -41.73 -28.87
C GLN A 272 21.22 -42.96 -27.99
N GLU A 273 21.01 -42.89 -26.68
CA GLU A 273 21.17 -44.03 -25.77
C GLU A 273 20.26 -45.21 -26.17
N ALA A 274 19.02 -44.93 -26.58
CA ALA A 274 18.10 -45.95 -27.06
C ALA A 274 18.60 -46.61 -28.34
N MET A 275 19.15 -45.84 -29.29
CA MET A 275 19.77 -46.37 -30.50
C MET A 275 20.99 -47.24 -30.19
N GLU A 276 21.86 -46.81 -29.27
CA GLU A 276 23.01 -47.60 -28.83
C GLU A 276 22.58 -48.91 -28.17
N ARG A 277 21.55 -48.86 -27.31
CA ARG A 277 20.98 -50.05 -26.66
C ARG A 277 20.39 -51.02 -27.68
N LEU A 278 19.68 -50.51 -28.69
CA LEU A 278 19.13 -51.33 -29.77
C LEU A 278 20.24 -52.01 -30.57
N ARG A 279 21.33 -51.29 -30.90
CA ARG A 279 22.51 -51.88 -31.57
C ARG A 279 23.12 -53.01 -30.74
N LEU A 280 23.30 -52.80 -29.43
CA LEU A 280 23.82 -53.82 -28.53
C LEU A 280 22.90 -55.06 -28.48
N LEU A 281 21.58 -54.85 -28.42
CA LEU A 281 20.61 -55.96 -28.46
C LEU A 281 20.67 -56.72 -29.78
N GLU A 282 20.83 -56.03 -30.91
CA GLU A 282 20.97 -56.65 -32.22
C GLU A 282 22.26 -57.48 -32.31
N GLU A 283 23.37 -56.99 -31.77
CA GLU A 283 24.63 -57.73 -31.68
C GLU A 283 24.49 -58.99 -30.81
N LEU A 284 23.85 -58.88 -29.64
CA LEU A 284 23.57 -60.02 -28.77
C LEU A 284 22.67 -61.05 -29.46
N GLN A 285 21.60 -60.60 -30.13
CA GLN A 285 20.73 -61.50 -30.90
C GLN A 285 21.52 -62.22 -32.00
N ARG A 286 22.40 -61.53 -32.72
CA ARG A 286 23.28 -62.16 -33.73
C ARG A 286 24.20 -63.22 -33.11
N GLN A 287 24.77 -62.93 -31.94
CA GLN A 287 25.60 -63.89 -31.20
C GLN A 287 24.78 -65.12 -30.76
N ASP A 288 23.58 -64.91 -30.20
CA ASP A 288 22.66 -65.98 -29.81
C ASP A 288 22.26 -66.86 -31.01
N PHE A 289 21.97 -66.25 -32.18
CA PHE A 289 21.69 -67.00 -33.40
C PHE A 289 22.90 -67.85 -33.85
N ALA A 290 24.10 -67.28 -33.82
CA ALA A 290 25.32 -68.01 -34.15
C ALA A 290 25.56 -69.19 -33.19
N GLU A 291 25.43 -68.98 -31.87
CA GLU A 291 25.52 -70.06 -30.88
C GLU A 291 24.47 -71.15 -31.11
N MET A 292 23.24 -70.76 -31.44
CA MET A 292 22.17 -71.71 -31.74
C MET A 292 22.46 -72.53 -32.99
N GLU A 293 23.02 -71.92 -34.04
CA GLU A 293 23.48 -72.65 -35.23
C GLU A 293 24.61 -73.63 -34.89
N GLU A 294 25.61 -73.22 -34.09
CA GLU A 294 26.69 -74.10 -33.66
C GLU A 294 26.17 -75.28 -32.84
N ARG A 295 25.27 -75.02 -31.88
CA ARG A 295 24.60 -76.09 -31.10
C ARG A 295 23.80 -77.02 -32.00
N GLN A 296 23.13 -76.51 -33.03
CA GLN A 296 22.42 -77.36 -34.01
C GLN A 296 23.40 -78.22 -34.81
N ARG A 297 24.52 -77.66 -35.28
CA ARG A 297 25.58 -78.42 -35.97
C ARG A 297 26.13 -79.53 -35.07
N GLN A 298 26.44 -79.21 -33.82
CA GLN A 298 26.90 -80.19 -32.82
C GLN A 298 25.85 -81.30 -32.59
N ARG A 299 24.57 -80.94 -32.44
CA ARG A 299 23.47 -81.92 -32.32
C ARG A 299 23.38 -82.84 -33.53
N LEU A 300 23.58 -82.33 -34.75
CA LEU A 300 23.59 -83.13 -35.96
C LEU A 300 24.77 -84.10 -36.01
N VAL A 301 25.96 -83.67 -35.58
CA VAL A 301 27.15 -84.53 -35.47
C VAL A 301 26.89 -85.66 -34.46
N ILE A 302 26.46 -85.32 -33.23
CA ILE A 302 26.14 -86.31 -32.19
C ILE A 302 25.04 -87.27 -32.65
N ARG A 303 24.00 -86.79 -33.35
CA ARG A 303 22.94 -87.65 -33.90
C ARG A 303 23.48 -88.63 -34.93
N LYS A 304 24.40 -88.20 -35.81
CA LYS A 304 25.06 -89.10 -36.77
C LYS A 304 25.86 -90.18 -36.03
N GLU A 305 26.67 -89.78 -35.05
CA GLU A 305 27.46 -90.72 -34.24
C GLU A 305 26.57 -91.75 -33.51
N ILE A 306 25.46 -91.31 -32.90
CA ILE A 306 24.49 -92.21 -32.24
C ILE A 306 23.88 -93.18 -33.26
N ASN A 307 23.51 -92.69 -34.45
CA ASN A 307 22.96 -93.55 -35.49
C ASN A 307 23.98 -94.60 -35.95
N ASP A 308 25.23 -94.20 -36.19
CA ASP A 308 26.31 -95.11 -36.58
C ASP A 308 26.56 -96.20 -35.50
N ILE A 309 26.54 -95.81 -34.21
CA ILE A 309 26.66 -96.74 -33.07
C ILE A 309 25.45 -97.69 -33.01
N ASN A 310 24.24 -97.17 -33.21
CA ASN A 310 23.02 -97.97 -33.20
C ASN A 310 23.00 -98.97 -34.35
N GLU A 311 23.43 -98.57 -35.55
CA GLU A 311 23.58 -99.46 -36.70
C GLU A 311 24.61 -100.56 -36.42
N ALA A 312 25.77 -100.21 -35.85
CA ALA A 312 26.78 -101.19 -35.46
C ALA A 312 26.25 -102.17 -34.39
N SER A 313 25.49 -101.67 -33.41
CA SER A 313 24.84 -102.48 -32.38
C SER A 313 23.79 -103.42 -32.98
N LEU A 314 22.97 -102.94 -33.91
CA LEU A 314 21.98 -103.76 -34.62
C LEU A 314 22.64 -104.87 -35.43
N ARG A 315 23.72 -104.57 -36.18
CA ARG A 315 24.49 -105.57 -36.92
C ARG A 315 25.06 -106.64 -35.98
N ARG A 316 25.59 -106.23 -34.82
CA ARG A 316 26.09 -107.16 -33.80
C ARG A 316 24.98 -108.05 -33.22
N GLN A 317 23.79 -107.49 -32.97
CA GLN A 317 22.63 -108.27 -32.53
C GLN A 317 22.16 -109.27 -33.59
N GLN A 318 22.17 -108.89 -34.88
CA GLN A 318 21.83 -109.80 -35.97
C GLN A 318 22.81 -110.98 -36.05
N GLN A 319 24.11 -110.71 -35.95
CA GLN A 319 25.15 -111.74 -35.90
C GLN A 319 24.96 -112.70 -34.71
N LEU A 320 24.65 -112.18 -33.53
CA LEU A 320 24.33 -113.01 -32.35
C LEU A 320 23.09 -113.89 -32.59
N LYS A 321 22.02 -113.33 -33.15
CA LYS A 321 20.81 -114.10 -33.50
C LYS A 321 21.09 -115.19 -34.53
N GLU A 322 21.98 -114.96 -35.49
CA GLU A 322 22.40 -115.98 -36.45
C GLU A 322 23.22 -117.09 -35.78
N GLN A 323 24.13 -116.73 -34.85
CA GLN A 323 24.87 -117.71 -34.05
C GLN A 323 23.95 -118.54 -33.15
N ASP A 324 22.97 -117.91 -32.49
CA ASP A 324 21.96 -118.59 -31.68
C ASP A 324 21.13 -119.55 -32.53
N ARG A 325 20.68 -119.13 -33.73
CA ARG A 325 19.99 -120.03 -34.67
C ARG A 325 20.84 -121.23 -35.06
N GLN A 326 22.12 -121.03 -35.33
CA GLN A 326 23.05 -122.13 -35.63
C GLN A 326 23.26 -123.04 -34.42
N ALA A 327 23.30 -122.51 -33.20
CA ALA A 327 23.40 -123.28 -31.98
C ALA A 327 22.13 -124.10 -31.73
N ASP A 328 20.94 -123.51 -31.91
CA ASP A 328 19.65 -124.19 -31.79
C ASP A 328 19.51 -125.35 -32.79
N GLN A 329 19.98 -125.15 -34.04
CA GLN A 329 20.02 -126.23 -35.04
C GLN A 329 20.89 -127.39 -34.56
N ARG A 330 22.09 -127.12 -34.03
CA ARG A 330 22.98 -128.16 -33.48
C ARG A 330 22.37 -128.88 -32.27
N VAL A 331 21.64 -128.17 -31.41
CA VAL A 331 20.92 -128.77 -30.26
C VAL A 331 19.80 -129.69 -30.74
N ARG A 332 19.02 -129.28 -31.75
CA ARG A 332 17.97 -130.12 -32.35
C ARG A 332 18.55 -131.39 -32.98
N ASP A 333 19.62 -131.25 -33.75
CA ASP A 333 20.27 -132.39 -34.39
C ASP A 333 20.81 -133.38 -33.34
N TYR A 334 21.39 -132.87 -32.25
CA TYR A 334 21.82 -133.69 -31.11
C TYR A 334 20.65 -134.38 -30.40
N GLN A 335 19.52 -133.70 -30.23
CA GLN A 335 18.31 -134.28 -29.61
C GLN A 335 17.69 -135.38 -30.48
N LEU A 336 17.64 -135.22 -31.80
CA LEU A 336 17.18 -136.26 -32.71
C LEU A 336 18.07 -137.52 -32.63
N GLN A 337 19.39 -137.34 -32.67
CA GLN A 337 20.34 -138.45 -32.51
C GLN A 337 20.22 -139.15 -31.15
N LYS A 338 19.88 -138.41 -30.08
CA LYS A 338 19.62 -138.99 -28.76
C LYS A 338 18.32 -139.79 -28.73
N GLN A 339 17.26 -139.27 -29.34
CA GLN A 339 15.96 -139.95 -29.44
C GLN A 339 16.06 -141.26 -30.22
N GLU A 340 16.84 -141.30 -31.31
CA GLU A 340 17.09 -142.53 -32.07
C GLU A 340 17.77 -143.62 -31.21
N ARG A 341 18.80 -143.26 -30.43
CA ARG A 341 19.48 -144.19 -29.52
C ARG A 341 18.57 -144.68 -28.38
N GLU A 342 17.71 -143.81 -27.84
CA GLU A 342 16.75 -144.19 -26.79
C GLU A 342 15.65 -145.11 -27.37
N ALA A 343 15.18 -144.87 -28.60
CA ALA A 343 14.20 -145.73 -29.27
C ALA A 343 14.74 -147.15 -29.56
N GLU A 344 16.01 -147.26 -29.97
CA GLU A 344 16.69 -148.56 -30.14
C GLU A 344 16.76 -149.34 -28.82
N PHE A 345 17.10 -148.65 -27.72
CA PHE A 345 17.16 -149.28 -26.39
C PHE A 345 15.78 -149.70 -25.86
N GLU A 346 14.73 -148.92 -26.11
CA GLU A 346 13.35 -149.29 -25.74
C GLU A 346 12.84 -150.50 -26.54
N ALA A 347 13.20 -150.60 -27.82
CA ALA A 347 12.87 -151.75 -28.66
C ALA A 347 13.48 -153.05 -28.09
N GLU A 348 14.74 -153.01 -27.64
CA GLU A 348 15.39 -154.16 -27.00
C GLU A 348 14.74 -154.55 -25.66
N GLN A 349 14.42 -153.57 -24.81
CA GLN A 349 13.71 -153.81 -23.54
C GLN A 349 12.31 -154.41 -23.74
N SER A 350 11.61 -154.03 -24.82
CA SER A 350 10.29 -154.57 -25.15
C SER A 350 10.32 -156.05 -25.53
N ARG A 351 11.41 -156.55 -26.15
CA ARG A 351 11.58 -157.98 -26.46
C ARG A 351 11.77 -158.80 -25.19
N ILE A 352 12.60 -158.32 -24.27
CA ILE A 352 12.86 -158.97 -22.96
C ILE A 352 11.58 -159.02 -22.10
N LYS A 353 10.77 -157.94 -22.10
CA LYS A 353 9.48 -157.92 -21.37
C LYS A 353 8.46 -158.91 -21.95
N ARG A 354 8.41 -159.11 -23.27
CA ARG A 354 7.51 -160.08 -23.92
C ARG A 354 7.84 -161.53 -23.59
N GLU A 355 9.11 -161.88 -23.41
CA GLU A 355 9.52 -163.23 -23.01
C GLU A 355 9.17 -163.53 -21.55
N LYS A 356 9.44 -162.59 -20.63
CA LYS A 356 9.06 -162.73 -19.21
C LYS A 356 7.54 -162.74 -18.98
N ALA A 357 6.76 -162.05 -19.82
CA ALA A 357 5.29 -162.07 -19.74
C ALA A 357 4.68 -163.44 -20.10
N LYS A 358 5.30 -164.22 -21.00
CA LYS A 358 4.82 -165.57 -21.37
C LYS A 358 4.96 -166.57 -20.21
N GLU A 359 6.02 -166.46 -19.40
CA GLU A 359 6.20 -167.32 -18.23
C GLU A 359 5.23 -166.98 -17.08
N VAL A 360 4.98 -165.68 -16.83
CA VAL A 360 4.02 -165.25 -15.79
C VAL A 360 2.58 -165.60 -16.15
N ALA A 361 2.22 -165.58 -17.44
CA ALA A 361 0.89 -166.02 -17.91
C ALA A 361 0.62 -167.51 -17.63
N ARG A 362 1.65 -168.37 -17.78
CA ARG A 362 1.53 -169.82 -17.49
C ARG A 362 1.29 -170.08 -16.00
N LEU A 363 1.96 -169.33 -15.11
CA LEU A 363 1.78 -169.45 -13.66
C LEU A 363 0.43 -168.91 -13.17
N ARG A 364 -0.10 -167.83 -13.78
CA ARG A 364 -1.45 -167.32 -13.47
C ARG A 364 -2.58 -168.24 -13.92
N ALA A 365 -2.43 -168.97 -15.03
CA ALA A 365 -3.44 -169.93 -15.49
C ALA A 365 -3.62 -171.13 -14.53
N LEU A 366 -2.53 -171.59 -13.90
CA LEU A 366 -2.55 -172.65 -12.88
C LEU A 366 -3.23 -172.20 -11.58
N GLN A 367 -2.98 -170.96 -11.13
CA GLN A 367 -3.63 -170.40 -9.94
C GLN A 367 -5.13 -170.13 -10.16
N LYS A 368 -5.55 -169.76 -11.37
CA LYS A 368 -6.96 -169.50 -11.70
C LYS A 368 -7.82 -170.78 -11.63
N ARG A 369 -7.30 -171.93 -12.09
CA ARG A 369 -7.96 -173.24 -11.92
C ARG A 369 -8.17 -173.65 -10.46
N ALA A 370 -7.24 -173.30 -9.57
CA ALA A 370 -7.37 -173.60 -8.14
C ALA A 370 -8.43 -172.70 -7.45
N LEU A 371 -8.59 -171.46 -7.91
CA LEU A 371 -9.63 -170.55 -7.43
C LEU A 371 -11.03 -170.97 -7.92
N ASP A 372 -11.16 -171.41 -9.17
CA ASP A 372 -12.43 -171.90 -9.72
C ASP A 372 -12.94 -173.13 -8.93
N HIS A 373 -12.04 -174.04 -8.54
CA HIS A 373 -12.38 -175.22 -7.74
C HIS A 373 -12.86 -174.87 -6.30
N LYS A 374 -12.44 -173.71 -5.76
CA LYS A 374 -12.87 -173.20 -4.45
C LYS A 374 -14.20 -172.45 -4.54
N ALA A 375 -14.44 -171.75 -5.66
CA ALA A 375 -15.73 -171.12 -5.96
C ALA A 375 -16.87 -172.15 -6.13
N GLU A 376 -16.59 -173.34 -6.68
CA GLU A 376 -17.56 -174.44 -6.75
C GLU A 376 -17.98 -174.97 -5.36
N GLN A 377 -17.08 -174.98 -4.38
CA GLN A 377 -17.39 -175.40 -3.00
C GLN A 377 -18.23 -174.37 -2.24
N ASP A 378 -18.05 -173.07 -2.51
CA ASP A 378 -18.87 -172.01 -1.93
C ASP A 378 -20.27 -171.92 -2.58
N ALA A 379 -20.42 -172.28 -3.86
CA ALA A 379 -21.72 -172.47 -4.50
C ALA A 379 -22.53 -173.63 -3.84
N LEU A 380 -21.84 -174.69 -3.40
CA LEU A 380 -22.45 -175.78 -2.62
C LEU A 380 -22.93 -175.32 -1.23
N ARG A 381 -22.25 -174.36 -0.59
CA ARG A 381 -22.72 -173.76 0.68
C ARG A 381 -23.98 -172.90 0.50
N ALA A 382 -24.09 -172.17 -0.61
CA ALA A 382 -25.30 -171.41 -0.93
C ALA A 382 -26.52 -172.32 -1.21
N LYS A 383 -26.33 -173.45 -1.93
CA LYS A 383 -27.40 -174.44 -2.16
C LYS A 383 -27.91 -175.09 -0.88
N ARG A 384 -27.03 -175.42 0.09
CA ARG A 384 -27.46 -176.02 1.37
C ARG A 384 -28.30 -175.06 2.22
N ASN A 385 -27.99 -173.77 2.18
CA ASN A 385 -28.77 -172.76 2.90
C ASN A 385 -30.18 -172.57 2.28
N GLN A 386 -30.30 -172.74 0.95
CA GLN A 386 -31.61 -172.82 0.29
C GLN A 386 -32.36 -174.11 0.66
N GLU A 387 -31.67 -175.26 0.77
CA GLU A 387 -32.28 -176.53 1.20
C GLU A 387 -32.74 -176.55 2.67
N GLU A 388 -32.08 -175.83 3.57
CA GLU A 388 -32.54 -175.69 4.96
C GLU A 388 -33.85 -174.91 5.04
N ASN A 389 -34.00 -173.85 4.25
CA ASN A 389 -35.26 -173.12 4.12
C ASN A 389 -36.37 -173.98 3.47
N GLU A 390 -36.04 -174.76 2.44
CA GLU A 390 -37.00 -175.67 1.78
C GLU A 390 -37.43 -176.84 2.69
N ARG A 391 -36.56 -177.32 3.58
CA ARG A 391 -36.92 -178.39 4.52
C ARG A 391 -37.80 -177.93 5.67
N GLN A 392 -37.63 -176.70 6.16
CA GLN A 392 -38.57 -176.11 7.11
C GLN A 392 -39.97 -175.96 6.48
N TRP A 393 -40.02 -175.67 5.18
CA TRP A 393 -41.26 -175.69 4.41
C TRP A 393 -41.84 -177.11 4.28
N ARG A 394 -41.01 -178.11 3.92
CA ARG A 394 -41.46 -179.52 3.86
C ARG A 394 -41.91 -180.10 5.19
N ARG A 395 -41.35 -179.68 6.33
CA ARG A 395 -41.86 -180.10 7.65
C ARG A 395 -43.29 -179.61 7.88
N ARG A 396 -43.58 -178.36 7.53
CA ARG A 396 -44.94 -177.79 7.62
C ARG A 396 -45.91 -178.54 6.70
N GLU A 397 -45.48 -178.86 5.48
CA GLU A 397 -46.31 -179.64 4.55
C GLU A 397 -46.54 -181.08 5.03
N ARG A 398 -45.52 -181.71 5.66
CA ARG A 398 -45.62 -183.08 6.20
C ARG A 398 -46.60 -183.18 7.37
N GLU A 399 -46.73 -182.12 8.17
CA GLU A 399 -47.75 -182.07 9.23
C GLU A 399 -49.17 -181.91 8.66
N GLU A 400 -49.35 -181.13 7.59
CA GLU A 400 -50.63 -181.06 6.87
C GLU A 400 -50.97 -182.37 6.15
N ALA A 401 -49.98 -183.02 5.54
CA ALA A 401 -50.13 -184.32 4.89
C ALA A 401 -50.48 -185.43 5.89
N ARG A 402 -49.90 -185.41 7.10
CA ARG A 402 -50.28 -186.36 8.16
C ARG A 402 -51.74 -186.21 8.55
N ARG A 403 -52.24 -184.97 8.70
CA ARG A 403 -53.67 -184.73 8.91
C ARG A 403 -54.53 -185.27 7.77
N LYS A 404 -54.08 -185.13 6.51
CA LYS A 404 -54.77 -185.72 5.35
C LYS A 404 -54.71 -187.25 5.34
N GLN A 405 -53.58 -187.87 5.67
CA GLN A 405 -53.46 -189.32 5.78
C GLN A 405 -54.37 -189.89 6.86
N GLU A 406 -54.46 -189.26 8.03
CA GLU A 406 -55.39 -189.66 9.09
C GLU A 406 -56.86 -189.64 8.57
N THR A 407 -57.23 -188.65 7.74
CA THR A 407 -58.56 -188.64 7.08
C THR A 407 -58.70 -189.68 5.95
N GLN A 408 -57.62 -189.96 5.20
CA GLN A 408 -57.62 -190.94 4.11
C GLN A 408 -57.63 -192.39 4.62
N GLU A 409 -56.96 -192.71 5.73
CA GLU A 409 -57.00 -194.03 6.35
C GLU A 409 -58.40 -194.37 6.86
N LEU A 410 -59.08 -193.38 7.47
CA LEU A 410 -60.50 -193.50 7.81
C LEU A 410 -61.36 -193.82 6.57
N LEU A 411 -61.07 -193.20 5.41
CA LEU A 411 -61.75 -193.50 4.13
C LEU A 411 -61.32 -194.84 3.49
N ALA A 412 -60.07 -195.26 3.65
CA ALA A 412 -59.54 -196.47 3.03
C ALA A 412 -59.92 -197.74 3.79
N ILE A 413 -60.00 -197.71 5.13
CA ILE A 413 -60.57 -198.82 5.92
C ILE A 413 -62.01 -199.08 5.46
N ALA A 414 -62.77 -198.02 5.18
CA ALA A 414 -64.08 -198.15 4.56
C ALA A 414 -64.03 -198.78 3.15
N ARG A 415 -63.05 -198.43 2.28
CA ARG A 415 -62.86 -199.08 0.96
C ARG A 415 -62.34 -200.51 1.03
N HIS A 416 -61.49 -200.87 1.98
CA HIS A 416 -60.92 -202.22 2.10
C HIS A 416 -61.98 -203.22 2.55
N GLN A 417 -62.87 -202.80 3.45
CA GLN A 417 -64.10 -203.53 3.75
C GLN A 417 -64.93 -203.74 2.47
N GLN A 418 -64.95 -202.78 1.54
CA GLN A 418 -65.61 -202.94 0.25
C GLN A 418 -64.93 -203.94 -0.72
N ILE A 419 -63.59 -204.00 -0.79
CA ILE A 419 -62.86 -204.89 -1.73
C ILE A 419 -62.64 -206.30 -1.20
N SER A 420 -62.43 -206.49 0.11
CA SER A 420 -62.34 -207.84 0.69
C SER A 420 -63.59 -208.66 0.32
N ASN A 421 -64.74 -207.98 0.35
CA ASN A 421 -66.01 -208.50 -0.14
C ASN A 421 -65.99 -208.85 -1.64
N LYS A 422 -65.16 -208.20 -2.48
CA LYS A 422 -64.98 -208.44 -3.93
C LYS A 422 -63.93 -209.51 -4.27
N LYS A 423 -62.85 -209.65 -3.48
CA LYS A 423 -61.82 -210.70 -3.64
C LYS A 423 -62.34 -212.08 -3.23
N HIS A 424 -63.13 -212.13 -2.16
CA HIS A 424 -63.83 -213.35 -1.79
C HIS A 424 -64.71 -213.85 -2.95
N PHE A 425 -65.14 -212.93 -3.83
CA PHE A 425 -65.90 -213.24 -5.04
C PHE A 425 -65.06 -213.75 -6.24
N LEU A 426 -63.78 -213.35 -6.41
CA LEU A 426 -62.93 -213.72 -7.56
C LEU A 426 -61.99 -214.90 -7.31
N ALA A 427 -61.59 -215.17 -6.07
CA ALA A 427 -60.84 -216.39 -5.72
C ALA A 427 -61.63 -217.66 -6.10
N VAL A 428 -62.96 -217.53 -6.10
CA VAL A 428 -63.92 -218.51 -6.61
C VAL A 428 -63.87 -218.64 -8.16
N GLN A 429 -63.26 -217.68 -8.88
CA GLN A 429 -63.06 -217.71 -10.33
C GLN A 429 -61.70 -218.28 -10.78
N ALA A 430 -60.52 -217.72 -10.45
CA ALA A 430 -59.27 -218.10 -11.16
C ALA A 430 -58.61 -219.42 -10.72
N GLN A 431 -59.06 -220.05 -9.61
CA GLN A 431 -58.83 -221.49 -9.43
C GLN A 431 -59.29 -222.29 -10.66
N ARG A 432 -60.21 -221.73 -11.47
CA ARG A 432 -60.60 -222.26 -12.78
C ARG A 432 -59.55 -222.08 -13.88
N GLU A 433 -58.71 -221.03 -13.89
CA GLU A 433 -57.73 -220.83 -14.97
C GLU A 433 -56.39 -221.54 -14.72
N ARG A 434 -56.08 -221.83 -13.44
CA ARG A 434 -55.00 -222.75 -13.04
C ARG A 434 -55.11 -224.13 -13.71
N GLU A 435 -56.24 -224.44 -14.32
CA GLU A 435 -56.51 -225.66 -15.07
C GLU A 435 -56.03 -225.58 -16.53
N ASP A 436 -55.73 -224.39 -17.08
CA ASP A 436 -55.43 -224.23 -18.52
C ASP A 436 -53.92 -224.19 -18.92
N PHE A 437 -52.94 -224.09 -17.99
CA PHE A 437 -51.48 -224.05 -18.28
C PHE A 437 -50.70 -225.30 -17.85
N ASN A 438 -51.32 -226.48 -17.87
CA ASN A 438 -50.60 -227.76 -17.72
C ASN A 438 -50.89 -228.70 -18.89
#